data_AF-A0A4Y2DS04-F1
#
_entry.id   AF-A0A4Y2DS04-F1
#
_cell.length_a   1.000
_cell.length_b   1.000
_cell.length_c   1.000
_cell.angle_alpha   90.00
_cell.angle_beta   90.00
_cell.angle_gamma   90.00
#
_symmetry.space_group_name_H-M   'P 1'
#
loop_
_entity.id
_entity.type
_entity.pdbx_description
1 polymer ?
#
loop_
_entity_poly.entity_id
_entity_poly.type
_entity_poly.pdbx_seq_one_letter_code
_entity_poly.pdbx_strand_id
1 'polypeptide(L)'
;MLSEELKAADIFVKQANNEADVLIIETALEKFNTNTTIVVGEDVDLLIILTARTPTDRIIYFLKPDKAQIGTKMYSSQSLTSYPKCQAHILF
;
A
#
# COMPACT_ATOMS: atom_id res chain seq x y z
N MET A 1 6.95 11.65 19.78
CA MET A 1 6.75 10.44 18.93
C MET A 1 6.22 10.93 17.60
N LEU A 2 6.64 10.36 16.47
CA LEU A 2 6.22 10.86 15.14
C LEU A 2 4.69 10.97 15.00
N SER A 3 3.93 10.06 15.60
CA SER A 3 2.46 10.12 15.62
C SER A 3 1.91 11.40 16.25
N GLU A 4 2.54 11.93 17.29
CA GLU A 4 2.05 13.13 17.97
C GLU A 4 2.33 14.38 17.13
N GLU A 5 3.47 14.43 16.43
CA GLU A 5 3.77 15.50 15.48
C GLU A 5 2.81 15.50 14.29
N LEU A 6 2.50 14.32 13.75
CA LEU A 6 1.53 14.17 12.66
C LEU A 6 0.13 14.62 13.10
N LYS A 7 -0.33 14.19 14.28
CA LYS A 7 -1.60 14.64 14.84
C LYS A 7 -1.62 16.16 15.08
N ALA A 8 -0.51 16.73 15.57
CA ALA A 8 -0.39 18.17 15.77
C ALA A 8 -0.45 18.95 14.44
N ALA A 9 -0.03 18.34 13.34
CA ALA A 9 -0.16 18.85 11.98
C ALA A 9 -1.51 18.54 11.31
N ASP A 10 -2.53 18.08 12.07
CA ASP A 10 -3.85 17.67 11.57
C ASP A 10 -3.82 16.52 10.55
N ILE A 11 -2.79 15.67 10.63
CA ILE A 11 -2.68 14.45 9.85
C ILE A 11 -3.29 13.31 10.66
N PHE A 12 -4.25 12.60 10.05
CA PHE A 12 -4.87 11.44 10.66
C PHE A 12 -3.86 10.29 10.82
N VAL A 13 -3.78 9.73 12.03
CA VAL A 13 -2.86 8.64 12.36
C VAL A 13 -3.64 7.42 12.86
N LYS A 14 -3.40 6.25 12.24
CA LYS A 14 -3.75 4.94 12.81
C LYS A 14 -2.46 4.22 13.23
N GLN A 15 -2.50 3.49 14.34
CA GLN A 15 -1.40 2.64 14.79
C GLN A 15 -1.87 1.19 14.85
N ALA A 16 -1.04 0.27 14.35
CA ALA A 16 -1.31 -1.16 14.46
C ALA A 16 -0.85 -1.66 15.82
N ASN A 17 -1.60 -2.60 16.40
CA ASN A 17 -1.18 -3.29 17.62
C ASN A 17 -0.03 -4.28 17.34
N ASN A 18 0.06 -4.79 16.11
CA ASN A 18 1.02 -5.82 15.70
C ASN A 18 1.76 -5.38 14.43
N GLU A 19 1.12 -5.49 13.26
CA GLU A 19 1.76 -5.30 11.96
C GLU A 19 1.12 -4.12 11.20
N ALA A 20 1.94 -3.14 10.84
CA ALA A 20 1.48 -1.94 10.17
C ALA A 20 1.03 -2.20 8.73
N ASP A 21 1.66 -3.15 8.04
CA ASP A 21 1.43 -3.41 6.61
C ASP A 21 -0.02 -3.82 6.36
N VAL A 22 -0.55 -4.76 7.15
CA VAL A 22 -1.96 -5.17 7.06
C VAL A 22 -2.90 -3.99 7.34
N LEU A 23 -2.63 -3.20 8.38
CA LEU A 23 -3.47 -2.04 8.71
C LEU A 23 -3.47 -0.97 7.60
N ILE A 24 -2.33 -0.76 6.94
CA ILE A 24 -2.19 0.16 5.81
C ILE A 24 -3.04 -0.32 4.64
N ILE A 25 -2.94 -1.60 4.26
CA ILE A 25 -3.69 -2.14 3.12
C ILE A 25 -5.20 -2.18 3.39
N GLU A 26 -5.64 -2.61 4.58
CA GLU A 26 -7.07 -2.59 4.93
C GLU A 26 -7.62 -1.15 4.94
N THR A 27 -6.86 -0.19 5.47
CA THR A 27 -7.25 1.23 5.41
C THR A 27 -7.33 1.74 3.97
N ALA A 28 -6.43 1.29 3.08
CA ALA A 28 -6.47 1.67 1.68
C ALA A 28 -7.73 1.13 0.98
N LEU A 29 -8.10 -0.14 1.25
CA LEU A 29 -9.32 -0.77 0.73
C LEU A 29 -10.59 -0.09 1.24
N GLU A 30 -10.62 0.30 2.53
CA GLU A 30 -11.72 1.09 3.10
C GLU A 30 -11.91 2.41 2.37
N LYS A 31 -10.82 3.18 2.19
CA LYS A 31 -10.84 4.52 1.59
C LYS A 31 -11.13 4.51 0.10
N PHE A 32 -10.67 3.47 -0.60
CA PHE A 32 -10.86 3.32 -2.05
C PHE A 32 -12.35 3.35 -2.46
N ASN A 33 -13.26 2.90 -1.59
CA ASN A 33 -14.70 2.92 -1.89
C ASN A 33 -15.27 4.33 -2.13
N THR A 34 -14.54 5.37 -1.72
CA THR A 34 -15.01 6.77 -1.75
C THR A 34 -14.08 7.71 -2.49
N ASN A 35 -12.79 7.39 -2.56
CA ASN A 35 -11.75 8.28 -3.06
C ASN A 35 -10.73 7.50 -3.89
N THR A 36 -10.00 8.21 -4.75
CA THR A 36 -8.76 7.66 -5.31
C THR A 36 -7.76 7.49 -4.17
N THR A 37 -7.26 6.27 -4.00
CA THR A 37 -6.35 5.91 -2.90
C THR A 37 -4.99 5.50 -3.45
N ILE A 38 -3.92 5.99 -2.83
CA ILE A 38 -2.54 5.65 -3.14
C ILE A 38 -1.87 5.20 -1.84
N VAL A 39 -1.26 4.02 -1.85
CA VAL A 39 -0.40 3.54 -0.76
C VAL A 39 1.02 4.05 -1.01
N VAL A 40 1.64 4.66 -0.01
CA VAL A 40 3.03 5.16 -0.10
C VAL A 40 3.88 4.42 0.91
N GLY A 41 4.98 3.82 0.46
CA GLY A 41 5.89 3.09 1.35
C GLY A 41 7.10 2.52 0.61
N GLU A 42 8.18 2.27 1.33
CA GLU A 42 9.38 1.68 0.74
C GLU A 42 9.32 0.16 0.68
N ASP A 43 8.63 -0.49 1.62
CA ASP A 43 8.66 -1.95 1.71
C ASP A 43 7.87 -2.61 0.58
N VAL A 44 8.51 -3.60 -0.06
CA VAL A 44 7.89 -4.32 -1.19
C VAL A 44 6.72 -5.17 -0.72
N ASP A 45 6.72 -5.58 0.54
CA ASP A 45 5.65 -6.39 1.13
C ASP A 45 4.29 -5.68 1.07
N LEU A 46 4.27 -4.34 1.11
CA LEU A 46 3.07 -3.54 0.86
C LEU A 46 2.48 -3.78 -0.54
N LEU A 47 3.32 -3.85 -1.57
CA LEU A 47 2.86 -4.15 -2.94
C LEU A 47 2.33 -5.58 -3.06
N ILE A 48 2.99 -6.52 -2.39
CA ILE A 48 2.61 -7.93 -2.38
C ILE A 48 1.25 -8.11 -1.72
N ILE A 49 1.05 -7.57 -0.51
CA ILE A 49 -0.22 -7.62 0.22
C ILE A 49 -1.30 -6.80 -0.52
N LEU A 50 -0.95 -5.67 -1.13
CA LEU A 50 -1.90 -4.90 -1.95
C LEU A 50 -2.41 -5.72 -3.14
N THR A 51 -1.52 -6.40 -3.85
CA THR A 51 -1.87 -7.29 -4.98
C THR A 51 -2.77 -8.43 -4.53
N ALA A 52 -2.52 -8.98 -3.34
CA ALA A 52 -3.27 -10.06 -2.72
C ALA A 52 -4.73 -9.70 -2.41
N ARG A 53 -4.88 -8.56 -1.75
CA ARG A 53 -6.10 -8.20 -1.03
C ARG A 53 -7.03 -7.37 -1.90
N THR A 54 -6.51 -6.69 -2.91
CA THR A 54 -7.32 -5.86 -3.80
C THR A 54 -8.15 -6.76 -4.73
N PRO A 55 -9.49 -6.61 -4.75
CA PRO A 55 -10.35 -7.30 -5.70
C PRO A 55 -9.93 -7.04 -7.15
N THR A 56 -10.14 -8.03 -8.03
CA THR A 56 -9.68 -7.98 -9.43
C THR A 56 -10.37 -6.90 -10.28
N ASP A 57 -11.57 -6.46 -9.87
CA ASP A 57 -12.34 -5.37 -10.48
C ASP A 57 -11.86 -3.97 -10.05
N ARG A 58 -10.81 -3.89 -9.21
CA ARG A 58 -10.31 -2.65 -8.61
C ARG A 58 -8.81 -2.47 -8.82
N ILE A 59 -8.40 -1.20 -8.85
CA ILE A 59 -7.00 -0.80 -8.99
C ILE A 59 -6.67 0.20 -7.89
N ILE A 60 -5.75 -0.17 -7.01
CA ILE A 60 -5.13 0.74 -6.04
C ILE A 60 -3.67 0.89 -6.42
N TYR A 61 -3.16 2.12 -6.35
CA TYR A 61 -1.78 2.42 -6.71
C TYR A 61 -0.85 2.34 -5.50
N PHE A 62 0.38 1.91 -5.75
CA PHE A 62 1.46 1.89 -4.80
C PHE A 62 2.59 2.78 -5.29
N LEU A 63 2.93 3.79 -4.50
CA LEU A 63 4.01 4.72 -4.75
C LEU A 63 5.20 4.34 -3.87
N LYS A 64 6.27 3.86 -4.50
CA LYS A 64 7.52 3.54 -3.82
C LYS A 64 8.51 4.69 -3.99
N PRO A 65 8.74 5.51 -2.95
CA PRO A 65 9.82 6.47 -2.96
C PRO A 65 11.17 5.74 -2.99
N ASP A 66 12.11 6.27 -3.77
CA ASP A 66 13.50 5.79 -3.80
C ASP A 66 14.38 6.84 -3.09
N LYS A 67 15.24 6.37 -2.18
CA LYS A 67 16.13 7.22 -1.37
C LYS A 67 17.23 7.86 -2.21
N ALA A 68 17.54 7.33 -3.40
CA ALA A 68 18.73 7.70 -4.17
C ALA A 68 18.50 8.72 -5.31
N GLN A 69 17.44 9.53 -5.28
CA GLN A 69 17.07 10.50 -6.33
C GLN A 69 16.72 9.90 -7.71
N ILE A 70 16.83 8.58 -7.89
CA ILE A 70 16.40 7.87 -9.09
C ILE A 70 14.89 7.65 -8.99
N GLY A 71 14.10 8.68 -9.30
CA GLY A 71 12.68 8.65 -9.62
C GLY A 71 11.74 7.78 -8.77
N THR A 72 10.69 8.40 -8.23
CA THR A 72 9.60 7.64 -7.58
C THR A 72 9.02 6.59 -8.53
N LYS A 73 8.97 5.32 -8.08
CA LYS A 73 8.37 4.23 -8.87
C LYS A 73 6.92 4.06 -8.49
N MET A 74 6.07 3.90 -9.49
CA MET A 74 4.64 3.68 -9.31
C MET A 74 4.28 2.28 -9.79
N TYR A 75 3.55 1.57 -8.94
CA TYR A 75 3.00 0.24 -9.17
C TYR A 75 1.50 0.28 -8.91
N SER A 76 0.83 -0.83 -9.14
CA SER A 76 -0.58 -1.02 -8.79
C SER A 76 -0.80 -2.42 -8.24
N SER A 77 -1.97 -2.64 -7.65
CA SER A 77 -2.47 -3.97 -7.28
C SER A 77 -2.47 -4.96 -8.45
N GLN A 78 -2.39 -4.50 -9.70
CA GLN A 78 -2.37 -5.35 -10.89
C GLN A 78 -0.96 -5.50 -11.49
N SER A 79 0.09 -4.90 -10.91
CA SER A 79 1.44 -4.93 -11.49
C SER A 79 2.00 -6.34 -11.66
N LEU A 80 1.56 -7.32 -10.87
CA LEU A 80 1.99 -8.72 -10.97
C LEU A 80 1.11 -9.59 -11.90
N THR A 81 0.04 -9.04 -12.47
CA THR A 81 -0.84 -9.78 -13.41
C THR A 81 -0.11 -10.19 -14.69
N SER A 82 0.91 -9.44 -15.09
CA SER A 82 1.81 -9.79 -16.19
C SER A 82 2.70 -11.01 -15.87
N TYR A 83 2.73 -11.45 -14.62
CA TYR A 83 3.53 -12.57 -14.12
C TYR A 83 2.63 -13.58 -13.38
N PRO A 84 1.68 -14.23 -14.08
CA PRO A 84 0.65 -15.06 -13.45
C PRO A 84 1.22 -16.24 -12.64
N LYS A 85 2.38 -16.77 -13.04
CA LYS A 85 3.10 -17.78 -12.25
C LYS A 85 3.54 -17.22 -10.90
N CYS A 86 4.12 -16.03 -10.85
CA CYS A 86 4.53 -15.41 -9.59
C CYS A 86 3.31 -15.08 -8.74
N GLN A 87 2.25 -14.55 -9.36
CA GLN A 87 1.01 -14.19 -8.66
C GLN A 87 0.35 -15.39 -7.97
N ALA A 88 0.34 -16.56 -8.62
CA ALA A 88 -0.23 -17.78 -8.04
C ALA A 88 0.52 -18.32 -6.80
N HIS A 89 1.75 -17.87 -6.56
CA HIS A 89 2.58 -18.31 -5.43
C HIS A 89 2.69 -17.25 -4.34
N ILE A 90 1.95 -16.15 -4.45
CA ILE A 90 1.88 -15.21 -3.35
C ILE A 90 0.93 -15.80 -2.31
N LEU A 91 1.48 -16.15 -1.15
CA LEU A 91 0.77 -16.83 -0.06
C LEU A 91 0.32 -15.78 0.96
N PHE A 92 -0.96 -15.83 1.35
CA PHE A 92 -1.58 -15.00 2.38
C PHE A 92 -2.56 -15.84 3.16
#